data_AF-A0A6J4FIR8-F1
#
_entry.id   AF-A0A6J4FIR8-F1
#
_cell.length_a   1.000
_cell.length_b   1.000
_cell.length_c   1.000
_cell.angle_alpha   90.00
_cell.angle_beta   90.00
_cell.angle_gamma   90.00
#
_symmetry.space_group_name_H-M   'P 1'
#
loop_
_entity.id
_entity.type
_entity.pdbx_description
1 polymer ?
#
loop_
_entity_poly.entity_id
_entity_poly.type
_entity_poly.pdbx_seq_one_letter_code
_entity_poly.pdbx_strand_id
1 'polypeptide(L)'
;MTAQISDTIAIDGVDHPLFSEPLEAYYAEASRPPFASTSTANWRGYVARWEIRDGRLHLTGISAELCDDAPRSGWNCERRRQVGLADLFRAEAGGTVFAGWFSGVLRVPMGAQIQYHHMGYDSVYEFDLLLIIEKGIVRSTTTVDNRNRKGR
;
A
#
# COMPACT_ATOMS: atom_id res chain seq x y z
N MET A 1 11.51 -10.28 13.03
CA MET A 1 10.79 -9.19 12.33
C MET A 1 9.41 -9.73 11.94
N THR A 2 8.40 -8.87 11.87
CA THR A 2 6.98 -9.24 11.68
C THR A 2 6.55 -8.87 10.27
N ALA A 3 5.64 -9.63 9.67
CA ALA A 3 5.07 -9.29 8.37
C ALA A 3 4.41 -7.92 8.42
N GLN A 4 4.58 -7.12 7.37
CA GLN A 4 4.01 -5.79 7.31
C GLN A 4 2.53 -5.87 6.93
N ILE A 5 1.69 -5.05 7.56
CA ILE A 5 0.29 -4.88 7.18
C ILE A 5 0.26 -4.32 5.77
N SER A 6 -0.41 -5.05 4.87
CA SER A 6 -0.55 -4.64 3.48
C SER A 6 -1.49 -3.46 3.34
N ASP A 7 -1.29 -2.69 2.27
CA ASP A 7 -2.36 -1.90 1.70
C ASP A 7 -3.47 -2.80 1.16
N THR A 8 -4.56 -2.19 0.72
CA THR A 8 -5.63 -2.88 -0.01
C THR A 8 -5.83 -2.23 -1.37
N ILE A 9 -6.23 -3.02 -2.36
CA ILE A 9 -6.55 -2.54 -3.71
C ILE A 9 -7.84 -3.22 -4.20
N ALA A 10 -8.80 -2.41 -4.63
CA ALA A 10 -9.99 -2.88 -5.31
C ALA A 10 -9.70 -3.05 -6.81
N ILE A 11 -9.94 -4.25 -7.34
CA ILE A 11 -9.85 -4.57 -8.77
C ILE A 11 -11.17 -5.20 -9.18
N ASP A 12 -11.83 -4.64 -10.20
CA ASP A 12 -13.16 -5.07 -10.64
C ASP A 12 -14.20 -5.12 -9.50
N GLY A 13 -14.07 -4.20 -8.54
CA GLY A 13 -14.95 -4.09 -7.37
C GLY A 13 -14.66 -5.10 -6.24
N VAL A 14 -13.59 -5.90 -6.36
CA VAL A 14 -13.18 -6.87 -5.34
C VAL A 14 -11.92 -6.38 -4.64
N ASP A 15 -11.97 -6.35 -3.30
CA ASP A 15 -10.82 -5.96 -2.48
C ASP A 15 -9.78 -7.08 -2.39
N HIS A 16 -8.52 -6.72 -2.59
CA HIS A 16 -7.38 -7.59 -2.45
C HIS A 16 -6.29 -6.94 -1.57
N PRO A 17 -5.46 -7.72 -0.88
CA PRO A 17 -4.21 -7.21 -0.31
C PRO A 17 -3.29 -6.67 -1.41
N LEU A 18 -2.56 -5.60 -1.11
CA LEU A 18 -1.57 -5.01 -2.01
C LEU A 18 -0.18 -5.12 -1.36
N PHE A 19 0.68 -5.96 -1.95
CA PHE A 19 2.05 -6.21 -1.49
C PHE A 19 3.03 -5.28 -2.20
N SER A 20 2.68 -3.99 -2.22
CA SER A 20 3.43 -2.90 -2.83
C SER A 20 3.06 -1.61 -2.12
N GLU A 21 3.91 -0.59 -2.18
CA GLU A 21 3.73 0.65 -1.41
C GLU A 21 3.75 1.88 -2.31
N PRO A 22 2.74 2.10 -3.18
CA PRO A 22 2.79 3.17 -4.19
C PRO A 22 2.82 4.57 -3.60
N LEU A 23 2.38 4.73 -2.35
CA LEU A 23 2.43 6.01 -1.64
C LEU A 23 3.84 6.34 -1.12
N GLU A 24 4.70 5.35 -0.86
CA GLU A 24 6.10 5.64 -0.53
C GLU A 24 6.85 6.21 -1.74
N ALA A 25 6.48 5.81 -2.97
CA ALA A 25 7.02 6.43 -4.18
C ALA A 25 6.64 7.92 -4.31
N TYR A 26 5.47 8.33 -3.81
CA TYR A 26 5.11 9.75 -3.74
C TYR A 26 6.01 10.51 -2.75
N TYR A 27 6.24 9.93 -1.58
CA TYR A 27 7.08 10.54 -0.53
C TYR A 27 8.58 10.43 -0.76
N ALA A 28 9.03 9.78 -1.85
CA ALA A 28 10.41 9.85 -2.29
C ALA A 28 10.78 11.26 -2.78
N GLU A 29 9.82 11.97 -3.37
CA GLU A 29 9.99 13.32 -3.94
C GLU A 29 9.24 14.39 -3.12
N ALA A 30 8.17 14.01 -2.41
CA ALA A 30 7.40 14.90 -1.55
C ALA A 30 7.82 14.79 -0.07
N SER A 31 7.50 15.81 0.73
CA SER A 31 7.70 15.72 2.19
C SER A 31 6.79 14.65 2.79
N ARG A 32 7.41 13.61 3.37
CA ARG A 32 6.70 12.55 4.11
C ARG A 32 6.15 13.10 5.44
N PRO A 33 4.84 13.00 5.70
CA PRO A 33 4.28 13.35 7.00
C PRO A 33 4.90 12.52 8.13
N PRO A 34 4.87 13.01 9.38
CA PRO A 34 5.38 12.29 10.55
C PRO A 34 4.41 11.18 10.98
N PHE A 35 4.20 10.18 10.11
CA PHE A 35 3.34 9.05 10.40
C PHE A 35 3.83 8.30 11.63
N ALA A 36 2.95 8.14 12.62
CA ALA A 36 3.22 7.39 13.83
C ALA A 36 3.10 5.89 13.54
N SER A 37 4.17 5.14 13.78
CA SER A 37 4.09 3.67 13.78
C SER A 37 3.15 3.22 14.90
N THR A 38 2.18 2.38 14.56
CA THR A 38 1.20 1.88 15.53
C THR A 38 1.55 0.48 16.05
N SER A 39 2.42 -0.26 15.36
CA SER A 39 2.86 -1.59 15.76
C SER A 39 4.10 -2.07 14.99
N THR A 40 4.67 -3.21 15.39
CA THR A 40 5.81 -3.84 14.68
C THR A 40 5.40 -4.43 13.33
N ALA A 41 4.08 -4.49 13.05
CA ALA A 41 3.53 -4.87 11.76
C ALA A 41 3.18 -3.64 10.91
N ASN A 42 3.22 -2.41 11.43
CA ASN A 42 2.95 -1.19 10.67
C ASN A 42 3.98 -0.09 10.97
N TRP A 43 5.24 -0.39 10.68
CA TRP A 43 6.34 0.56 10.82
C TRP A 43 6.17 1.83 10.00
N ARG A 44 5.50 1.70 8.84
CA ARG A 44 5.24 2.78 7.91
C ARG A 44 4.26 3.83 8.48
N GLY A 45 3.41 3.43 9.43
CA GLY A 45 2.51 4.33 10.16
C GLY A 45 1.23 4.70 9.41
N TYR A 46 0.92 4.02 8.31
CA TYR A 46 -0.37 4.15 7.62
C TYR A 46 -0.75 2.86 6.90
N VAL A 47 -2.03 2.74 6.58
CA VAL A 47 -2.59 1.75 5.65
C VAL A 47 -3.40 2.50 4.60
N ALA A 48 -3.09 2.29 3.34
CA ALA A 48 -3.75 2.91 2.20
C ALA A 48 -4.73 1.94 1.52
N ARG A 49 -5.75 2.53 0.91
CA ARG A 49 -6.77 1.87 0.10
C ARG A 49 -6.67 2.41 -1.32
N TRP A 50 -6.57 1.51 -2.27
CA TRP A 50 -6.39 1.81 -3.68
C TRP A 50 -7.53 1.21 -4.50
N GLU A 51 -7.69 1.68 -5.73
CA GLU A 51 -8.63 1.14 -6.70
C GLU A 51 -8.02 1.24 -8.10
N ILE A 52 -8.19 0.19 -8.90
CA ILE A 52 -8.04 0.27 -10.35
C ILE A 52 -9.41 0.58 -10.93
N ARG A 53 -9.57 1.81 -11.42
CA ARG A 53 -10.79 2.29 -12.06
C ARG A 53 -10.48 2.77 -13.47
N ASP A 54 -11.15 2.19 -14.47
CA ASP A 54 -10.95 2.53 -15.89
C ASP A 54 -9.47 2.47 -16.33
N GLY A 55 -8.75 1.46 -15.85
CA GLY A 55 -7.32 1.28 -16.13
C GLY A 55 -6.39 2.29 -15.42
N ARG A 56 -6.88 2.98 -14.39
CA ARG A 56 -6.14 4.00 -13.65
C ARG A 56 -6.08 3.69 -12.17
N LEU A 57 -4.90 3.82 -11.59
CA LEU A 57 -4.67 3.68 -10.16
C LEU A 57 -5.12 4.93 -9.42
N HIS A 58 -6.01 4.76 -8.46
CA HIS A 58 -6.49 5.81 -7.58
C HIS A 58 -6.26 5.46 -6.12
N LEU A 59 -5.80 6.43 -5.34
CA LEU A 59 -5.81 6.36 -3.89
C LEU A 59 -7.22 6.76 -3.41
N THR A 60 -7.92 5.84 -2.76
CA THR A 60 -9.31 6.01 -2.32
C THR A 60 -9.44 6.20 -0.81
N GLY A 61 -8.36 5.94 -0.07
CA GLY A 61 -8.32 6.18 1.36
C GLY A 61 -6.94 5.99 1.95
N ILE A 62 -6.73 6.60 3.09
CA ILE A 62 -5.58 6.37 3.95
C ILE A 62 -6.07 6.44 5.39
N SER A 63 -5.63 5.48 6.19
CA SER A 63 -5.81 5.48 7.64
C SER A 63 -4.43 5.61 8.26
N ALA A 64 -4.15 6.75 8.85
CA ALA A 64 -2.87 7.05 9.47
C ALA A 64 -3.05 7.86 10.75
N GLU A 65 -2.02 7.85 11.59
CA GLU A 65 -1.88 8.78 12.70
C GLU A 65 -0.63 9.64 12.44
N LEU A 66 -0.71 10.94 12.68
CA LEU A 66 0.45 11.82 12.72
C LEU A 66 0.91 12.00 14.15
N CYS A 67 2.23 12.10 14.33
CA CYS A 67 2.82 12.50 15.59
C CYS A 67 3.15 13.99 15.59
N ASP A 68 2.48 14.76 16.45
CA ASP A 68 2.70 16.22 16.54
C ASP A 68 3.92 16.59 17.41
N ASP A 69 4.46 15.63 18.17
CA ASP A 69 5.56 15.83 19.13
C ASP A 69 6.95 15.57 18.57
N ALA A 70 7.07 14.92 17.41
CA ALA A 70 8.36 14.45 16.92
C ALA A 70 8.54 14.72 15.41
N PRO A 71 9.69 15.29 14.99
CA PRO A 71 10.02 15.42 13.58
C PRO A 71 10.35 14.08 12.92
N ARG A 72 10.47 12.99 13.69
CA ARG A 72 10.71 11.64 13.19
C ARG A 72 9.86 10.65 14.00
N SER A 73 8.87 10.10 13.30
CA SER A 73 8.10 8.89 13.65
C SER A 73 8.81 8.01 14.69
N GLY A 74 8.26 7.97 15.90
CA GLY A 74 8.78 7.15 16.99
C GLY A 74 7.63 6.45 17.70
N TRP A 75 7.91 5.27 18.23
CA TRP A 75 7.00 4.48 19.08
C TRP A 75 6.41 5.29 20.24
N ASN A 76 7.18 6.25 20.73
CA ASN A 76 6.85 7.10 21.88
C ASN A 76 6.21 8.41 21.42
N CYS A 77 5.08 8.32 20.73
CA CYS A 77 4.26 9.48 20.37
C CYS A 77 3.13 9.67 21.38
N GLU A 78 3.12 10.81 22.08
CA GLU A 78 2.12 11.14 23.10
C GLU A 78 0.89 11.83 22.50
N ARG A 79 1.08 12.77 21.57
CA ARG A 79 0.00 13.46 20.84
C ARG A 79 -0.12 12.93 19.42
N ARG A 80 -1.09 12.02 19.27
CA ARG A 80 -1.46 11.42 17.99
C ARG A 80 -2.72 12.05 17.44
N ARG A 81 -2.71 12.32 16.14
CA ARG A 81 -3.89 12.81 15.42
C ARG A 81 -4.19 11.89 14.25
N GLN A 82 -5.40 11.35 14.21
CA GLN A 82 -5.86 10.59 13.06
C GLN A 82 -6.00 11.51 11.84
N VAL A 83 -5.52 11.05 10.70
CA VAL A 83 -5.64 11.76 9.42
C VAL A 83 -6.10 10.81 8.33
N GLY A 84 -6.88 11.36 7.41
CA GLY A 84 -7.38 10.67 6.23
C GLY A 84 -6.91 11.30 4.93
N LEU A 85 -7.55 10.87 3.84
CA LEU A 85 -7.22 11.31 2.48
C LEU A 85 -7.43 12.83 2.30
N ALA A 86 -8.52 13.37 2.85
CA ALA A 86 -8.82 14.80 2.78
C ALA A 86 -7.79 15.65 3.53
N ASP A 87 -7.28 15.18 4.68
CA ASP A 87 -6.27 15.89 5.46
C ASP A 87 -4.92 15.97 4.73
N LEU A 88 -4.53 14.88 4.06
CA LEU A 88 -3.19 14.73 3.47
C LEU A 88 -3.11 15.22 2.02
N PHE A 89 -4.17 15.00 1.24
CA PHE A 89 -4.19 15.30 -0.20
C PHE A 89 -5.19 16.40 -0.57
N ARG A 90 -5.86 17.02 0.42
CA ARG A 90 -6.93 18.01 0.19
C ARG A 90 -8.01 17.50 -0.77
N ALA A 91 -8.22 16.18 -0.78
CA ALA A 91 -9.25 15.56 -1.58
C ALA A 91 -10.63 16.00 -1.10
N GLU A 92 -11.56 16.19 -2.03
CA GLU A 92 -12.97 16.41 -1.69
C GLU A 92 -13.52 15.24 -0.88
N ALA A 93 -14.56 15.49 -0.07
CA ALA A 93 -15.20 14.43 0.72
C ALA A 93 -15.75 13.32 -0.20
N GLY A 94 -15.26 12.09 -0.02
CA GLY A 94 -15.59 10.96 -0.90
C GLY A 94 -14.84 10.96 -2.25
N GLY A 95 -13.95 11.92 -2.47
CA GLY A 95 -13.08 11.98 -3.65
C GLY A 95 -11.94 10.96 -3.58
N THR A 96 -11.30 10.74 -4.73
CA THR A 96 -10.13 9.88 -4.88
C THR A 96 -8.99 10.70 -5.49
N VAL A 97 -7.74 10.24 -5.32
CA VAL A 97 -6.56 10.91 -5.87
C VAL A 97 -5.96 10.04 -6.96
N PHE A 98 -5.90 10.55 -8.19
CA PHE A 98 -5.23 9.86 -9.28
C PHE A 98 -3.72 9.74 -9.00
N ALA A 99 -3.21 8.51 -9.05
CA ALA A 99 -1.84 8.17 -8.68
C ALA A 99 -0.83 8.40 -9.81
N GLY A 100 -0.89 9.58 -10.45
CA GLY A 100 -0.05 9.92 -11.61
C GLY A 100 1.46 9.91 -11.34
N TRP A 101 1.86 9.94 -10.06
CA TRP A 101 3.26 9.84 -9.64
C TRP A 101 3.84 8.43 -9.75
N PHE A 102 3.02 7.38 -9.72
CA PHE A 102 3.51 6.01 -9.58
C PHE A 102 3.83 5.38 -10.94
N SER A 103 5.04 4.84 -11.08
CA SER A 103 5.43 3.93 -12.16
C SER A 103 6.18 2.74 -11.55
N GLY A 104 5.73 1.52 -11.82
CA GLY A 104 6.24 0.32 -11.16
C GLY A 104 5.31 -0.87 -11.31
N VAL A 105 5.58 -1.95 -10.58
CA VAL A 105 4.75 -3.14 -10.56
C VAL A 105 3.99 -3.19 -9.26
N LEU A 106 2.66 -3.30 -9.34
CA LEU A 106 1.83 -3.66 -8.20
C LEU A 106 1.73 -5.18 -8.13
N ARG A 107 2.01 -5.75 -6.96
CA ARG A 107 1.87 -7.17 -6.66
C ARG A 107 0.66 -7.40 -5.77
N VAL A 108 -0.29 -8.18 -6.25
CA VAL A 108 -1.52 -8.55 -5.54
C VAL A 108 -1.52 -10.06 -5.33
N PRO A 109 -1.30 -10.57 -4.11
CA PRO A 109 -1.33 -11.99 -3.85
C PRO A 109 -2.75 -12.53 -3.88
N MET A 110 -2.93 -13.71 -4.46
CA MET A 110 -4.23 -14.32 -4.73
C MET A 110 -4.21 -15.81 -4.39
N GLY A 111 -5.36 -16.35 -3.99
CA GLY A 111 -5.50 -17.76 -3.60
C GLY A 111 -4.97 -18.04 -2.19
N ALA A 112 -4.70 -19.31 -1.90
CA ALA A 112 -4.23 -19.73 -0.59
C ALA A 112 -2.76 -19.31 -0.36
N GLN A 113 -2.41 -19.02 0.90
CA GLN A 113 -1.01 -18.84 1.29
C GLN A 113 -0.34 -20.22 1.34
N ILE A 114 0.68 -20.41 0.50
CA ILE A 114 1.45 -21.67 0.41
C ILE A 114 2.59 -21.67 1.44
N GLN A 115 3.27 -20.54 1.59
CA GLN A 115 4.40 -20.42 2.51
C GLN A 115 4.36 -19.08 3.23
N TYR A 116 4.41 -19.15 4.56
CA TYR A 116 4.48 -17.97 5.39
C TYR A 116 5.93 -17.51 5.56
N HIS A 117 6.17 -16.23 5.34
CA HIS A 117 7.44 -15.57 5.64
C HIS A 117 7.18 -14.37 6.55
N HIS A 118 7.93 -14.29 7.65
CA HIS A 118 7.75 -13.28 8.69
C HIS A 118 8.28 -11.88 8.30
N MET A 119 8.81 -11.71 7.09
CA MET A 119 9.49 -10.49 6.64
C MET A 119 8.66 -9.77 5.58
N GLY A 120 8.30 -8.51 5.83
CA GLY A 120 7.67 -7.63 4.85
C GLY A 120 6.48 -8.28 4.14
N TYR A 121 6.60 -8.40 2.81
CA TYR A 121 5.62 -9.02 1.92
C TYR A 121 6.14 -10.31 1.25
N ASP A 122 7.06 -11.02 1.92
CA ASP A 122 7.76 -12.18 1.34
C ASP A 122 6.91 -13.46 1.35
N SER A 123 5.74 -13.46 2.00
CA SER A 123 4.83 -14.61 2.00
C SER A 123 4.44 -14.99 0.56
N VAL A 124 4.35 -16.30 0.32
CA VAL A 124 4.06 -16.88 -1.00
C VAL A 124 2.62 -17.36 -1.02
N TYR A 125 1.88 -16.88 -2.00
CA TYR A 125 0.50 -17.26 -2.29
C TYR A 125 0.46 -18.04 -3.60
N GLU A 126 -0.62 -18.80 -3.83
CA GLU A 126 -0.80 -19.59 -5.05
C GLU A 126 -0.57 -18.80 -6.32
N PHE A 127 -1.06 -17.57 -6.36
CA PHE A 127 -0.85 -16.69 -7.50
C PHE A 127 -0.44 -15.28 -7.06
N ASP A 128 0.32 -14.61 -7.91
CA ASP A 128 0.51 -13.16 -7.84
C ASP A 128 -0.08 -12.54 -9.11
N LEU A 129 -1.04 -11.64 -8.95
CA LEU A 129 -1.48 -10.75 -10.02
C LEU A 129 -0.53 -9.54 -10.04
N LEU A 130 0.16 -9.36 -11.17
CA LEU A 130 1.13 -8.28 -11.38
C LEU A 130 0.54 -7.25 -12.33
N LEU A 131 0.36 -6.02 -11.86
CA LEU A 131 -0.08 -4.90 -12.68
C LEU A 131 1.13 -4.00 -12.97
N ILE A 132 1.48 -3.83 -14.24
CA ILE A 132 2.52 -2.89 -14.66
C ILE A 132 1.87 -1.53 -14.83
N ILE A 133 2.29 -0.58 -14.00
CA ILE A 133 1.77 0.78 -13.97
C ILE A 133 2.80 1.74 -14.55
N GLU A 134 2.36 2.63 -15.43
CA GLU A 134 3.14 3.76 -15.93
C GLU A 134 2.37 5.05 -15.67
N LYS A 135 2.92 5.93 -14.83
CA LYS A 135 2.32 7.22 -14.44
C LYS A 135 0.86 7.08 -14.02
N GLY A 136 0.57 6.11 -13.17
CA GLY A 136 -0.78 5.79 -12.67
C GLY A 136 -1.67 5.03 -13.65
N ILE A 137 -1.22 4.69 -14.86
CA ILE A 137 -2.00 3.97 -15.87
C ILE A 137 -1.57 2.50 -15.95
N VAL A 138 -2.54 1.58 -15.90
CA VAL A 138 -2.30 0.15 -16.12
C VAL A 138 -1.90 -0.06 -17.58
N ARG A 139 -0.71 -0.61 -17.81
CA ARG A 139 -0.20 -0.97 -19.13
C ARG A 139 -0.41 -2.43 -19.48
N SER A 140 -0.24 -3.30 -18.49
CA SER A 140 -0.47 -4.72 -18.65
C SER A 140 -0.72 -5.37 -17.30
N THR A 141 -1.38 -6.53 -17.36
CA THR A 141 -1.67 -7.37 -16.21
C THR A 141 -1.21 -8.79 -16.52
N THR A 142 -0.45 -9.40 -15.61
CA THR A 142 0.07 -10.75 -15.76
C THR A 142 -0.15 -11.53 -14.47
N THR A 143 -0.60 -12.78 -14.57
CA THR A 143 -0.71 -13.67 -13.41
C THR A 143 0.48 -14.63 -13.37
N VAL A 144 1.13 -14.73 -12.21
CA VAL A 144 2.20 -15.69 -11.94
C VAL A 144 1.66 -16.80 -11.05
N ASP A 145 1.82 -18.05 -11.47
CA ASP A 145 1.50 -19.24 -10.66
C ASP A 145 2.73 -19.67 -9.86
N ASN A 146 2.63 -19.60 -8.54
CA ASN A 146 3.71 -19.94 -7.61
C ASN A 146 3.63 -21.38 -7.08
N ARG A 147 2.60 -22.17 -7.42
CA ARG A 147 2.41 -23.53 -6.84
C ARG A 147 3.55 -24.49 -7.15
N ASN A 148 4.26 -24.27 -8.25
CA ASN A 148 5.42 -25.08 -8.67
C ASN A 148 6.77 -24.40 -8.42
N ARG A 149 6.79 -23.26 -7.72
CA ARG A 149 8.02 -22.53 -7.46
C ARG A 149 8.82 -23.28 -6.39
N LYS A 150 9.86 -24.02 -6.81
CA LYS A 150 10.81 -24.62 -5.87
C LYS A 150 11.43 -23.48 -5.05
N GLY A 151 11.26 -23.52 -3.73
CA GLY A 151 11.88 -22.57 -2.80
C GLY A 151 13.38 -22.47 -3.08
N ARG A 152 13.88 -21.24 -3.20
CA ARG A 152 15.31 -20.97 -3.21
C ARG A 152 15.84 -20.96 -1.79
#